data_AF-A0A5B0DTW5-F1
#
_entry.id   AF-A0A5B0DTW5-F1
#
_cell.length_a   1.000
_cell.length_b   1.000
_cell.length_c   1.000
_cell.angle_alpha   90.00
_cell.angle_beta   90.00
_cell.angle_gamma   90.00
#
_symmetry.space_group_name_H-M   'P 1'
#
loop_
_entity.id
_entity.type
_entity.pdbx_description
1 polymer ?
#
loop_
_entity_poly.entity_id
_entity_poly.type
_entity_poly.pdbx_seq_one_letter_code
_entity_poly.pdbx_strand_id
1 'polypeptide(L)'
;MIKKIIKILYRVVGATFFVAGIFYWICIVGIFDKELWRFDQMPFGWRLATASLAVLYPVTGLGLWLFTAWGLVLWIAVVGIDVAIYGAVPGFFGNSVMIGLHAVALLVVLLLWLATVVTSRKLA
;
A
#
# COMPACT_ATOMS: atom_id res chain seq x y z
N MET A 1 6.92 -4.99 24.77
CA MET A 1 7.31 -3.77 24.04
C MET A 1 7.17 -3.91 22.52
N ILE A 2 7.87 -4.84 21.86
CA ILE A 2 7.90 -5.00 20.38
C ILE A 2 6.49 -5.12 19.76
N LYS A 3 5.61 -5.95 20.31
CA LYS A 3 4.22 -6.09 19.81
C LYS A 3 3.43 -4.77 19.82
N LYS A 4 3.71 -3.85 20.75
CA LYS A 4 3.06 -2.52 20.79
C LYS A 4 3.56 -1.62 19.67
N ILE A 5 4.85 -1.69 19.35
CA ILE A 5 5.48 -0.94 18.25
C ILE A 5 4.92 -1.40 16.91
N ILE A 6 4.85 -2.72 16.66
CA ILE A 6 4.22 -3.29 15.47
C ILE A 6 2.78 -2.79 15.33
N LYS A 7 2.06 -2.72 16.46
CA LYS A 7 0.68 -2.22 16.44
C LYS A 7 0.57 -0.79 15.94
N ILE A 8 1.37 0.10 16.52
CA ILE A 8 1.39 1.51 16.12
C ILE A 8 1.79 1.64 14.66
N LEU A 9 2.81 0.88 14.22
CA LEU A 9 3.27 0.89 12.84
C LEU A 9 2.15 0.54 11.86
N TYR A 10 1.39 -0.55 12.08
CA TYR A 10 0.29 -0.91 11.18
C TYR A 10 -0.84 0.11 11.19
N ARG A 11 -1.08 0.82 12.31
CA ARG A 11 -2.08 1.90 12.35
C ARG A 11 -1.65 3.10 11.53
N VAL A 12 -0.39 3.50 11.66
CA VAL A 12 0.20 4.59 10.87
C VAL A 12 0.18 4.24 9.39
N VAL A 13 0.66 3.05 9.02
CA VAL A 13 0.62 2.59 7.62
C VAL A 13 -0.83 2.44 7.14
N GLY A 14 -1.73 1.86 7.94
CA GLY A 14 -3.13 1.75 7.58
C GLY A 14 -3.77 3.12 7.27
N ALA A 15 -3.43 4.15 8.03
CA ALA A 15 -3.85 5.53 7.75
C ALA A 15 -3.33 6.02 6.39
N THR A 16 -2.05 5.79 6.05
CA THR A 16 -1.51 6.19 4.74
C THR A 16 -2.19 5.46 3.59
N PHE A 17 -2.59 4.19 3.80
CA PHE A 17 -3.36 3.42 2.82
C PHE A 17 -4.75 4.01 2.56
N PHE A 18 -5.43 4.53 3.59
CA PHE A 18 -6.69 5.24 3.39
C PHE A 18 -6.51 6.54 2.58
N VAL A 19 -5.45 7.30 2.87
CA VAL A 19 -5.12 8.53 2.12
C VAL A 19 -4.84 8.20 0.65
N ALA A 20 -4.05 7.16 0.38
CA ALA A 20 -3.79 6.68 -0.98
C ALA A 20 -5.08 6.19 -1.67
N GLY A 21 -5.97 5.50 -0.95
CA GLY A 21 -7.29 5.11 -1.46
C GLY A 21 -8.11 6.32 -1.92
N ILE A 22 -8.15 7.39 -1.12
CA ILE A 22 -8.80 8.65 -1.50
C ILE A 22 -8.18 9.23 -2.77
N PHE A 23 -6.85 9.21 -2.90
CA PHE A 23 -6.16 9.65 -4.11
C PHE A 23 -6.64 8.92 -5.37
N TYR A 24 -6.75 7.59 -5.35
CA TYR A 24 -7.25 6.85 -6.52
C TYR A 24 -8.74 7.10 -6.79
N TRP A 25 -9.55 7.32 -5.74
CA TRP A 25 -10.94 7.74 -5.90
C TRP A 25 -11.06 9.11 -6.58
N ILE A 26 -10.19 10.06 -6.25
CA ILE A 26 -10.12 11.36 -6.92
C ILE A 26 -9.87 11.18 -8.43
N CYS A 27 -8.96 10.27 -8.80
CA CYS A 27 -8.68 9.95 -10.21
C CYS A 27 -9.85 9.25 -10.91
N ILE A 28 -10.60 8.40 -10.20
CA ILE A 28 -11.79 7.72 -10.75
C ILE A 28 -12.91 8.72 -11.01
N VAL A 29 -13.20 9.59 -10.03
CA VAL A 29 -14.24 10.62 -10.13
C VAL A 29 -13.90 11.66 -11.20
N GLY A 30 -12.61 11.90 -11.45
CA GLY A 30 -12.18 12.82 -12.48
C GLY A 30 -12.19 14.29 -12.05
N ILE A 31 -11.85 14.56 -10.78
CA ILE A 31 -11.88 15.92 -10.21
C ILE A 31 -10.95 16.88 -10.98
N PHE A 32 -9.84 16.37 -11.52
CA PHE A 32 -8.88 17.15 -12.30
C PHE A 32 -8.94 16.76 -13.77
N ASP A 33 -8.99 17.76 -14.66
CA ASP A 33 -9.06 17.54 -16.11
C ASP A 33 -7.65 17.32 -16.70
N LYS A 34 -7.04 16.19 -16.35
CA LYS A 34 -5.78 15.70 -16.90
C LYS A 34 -5.92 14.23 -17.25
N GLU A 35 -5.23 13.79 -18.30
CA GLU A 35 -5.38 12.46 -18.91
C GLU A 35 -5.36 11.29 -17.90
N LEU A 36 -4.43 11.31 -16.93
CA LEU A 36 -4.30 10.26 -15.91
C LEU A 36 -5.03 10.56 -14.59
N TRP A 37 -5.74 11.67 -14.52
CA TRP A 37 -6.55 12.08 -13.36
C TRP A 37 -8.05 11.97 -13.63
N ARG A 38 -8.43 11.49 -14.82
CA ARG A 38 -9.80 11.25 -15.26
C ARG A 38 -9.95 9.84 -15.82
N PHE A 39 -10.80 9.02 -15.21
CA PHE A 39 -10.95 7.59 -15.55
C PHE A 39 -11.26 7.33 -17.02
N ASP A 40 -12.11 8.15 -17.61
CA ASP A 40 -12.55 8.03 -19.01
C ASP A 40 -11.44 8.41 -20.02
N GLN A 41 -10.47 9.24 -19.60
CA GLN A 41 -9.32 9.64 -20.41
C GLN A 41 -8.15 8.68 -20.28
N MET A 42 -8.04 7.93 -19.18
CA MET A 42 -6.94 6.99 -18.96
C MET A 42 -6.87 5.91 -20.05
N PRO A 43 -5.67 5.46 -20.46
CA PRO A 43 -5.51 4.24 -21.26
C PRO A 43 -6.03 2.98 -20.52
N PHE A 44 -6.34 1.90 -21.26
CA PHE A 44 -6.95 0.69 -20.68
C PHE A 44 -6.17 0.12 -19.46
N GLY A 45 -4.85 -0.02 -19.58
CA GLY A 45 -4.01 -0.53 -18.48
C GLY A 45 -4.10 0.32 -17.22
N TRP A 46 -4.21 1.64 -17.37
CA TRP A 46 -4.36 2.58 -16.26
C TRP A 46 -5.74 2.52 -15.62
N ARG A 47 -6.81 2.31 -16.40
CA ARG A 47 -8.15 2.10 -15.84
C ARG A 47 -8.17 0.86 -14.96
N LEU A 48 -7.59 -0.24 -15.44
CA LEU A 48 -7.51 -1.49 -14.69
C LEU A 48 -6.72 -1.31 -13.39
N ALA A 49 -5.54 -0.70 -13.47
CA ALA A 49 -4.69 -0.41 -12.32
C ALA A 49 -5.39 0.51 -11.30
N THR A 50 -5.86 1.68 -11.72
CA THR A 50 -6.50 2.68 -10.86
C THR A 50 -7.77 2.12 -10.21
N ALA A 51 -8.62 1.39 -10.95
CA ALA A 51 -9.82 0.76 -10.37
C ALA A 51 -9.46 -0.31 -9.33
N SER A 52 -8.44 -1.13 -9.61
CA SER A 52 -7.96 -2.15 -8.67
C SER A 52 -7.38 -1.51 -7.41
N LEU A 53 -6.52 -0.51 -7.56
CA LEU A 53 -5.88 0.19 -6.45
C LEU A 53 -6.89 0.99 -5.60
N ALA A 54 -7.91 1.59 -6.22
CA ALA A 54 -8.98 2.29 -5.49
C ALA A 54 -9.74 1.39 -4.50
N VAL A 55 -9.78 0.08 -4.75
CA VAL A 55 -10.35 -0.92 -3.84
C VAL A 55 -9.27 -1.47 -2.90
N LEU A 56 -8.12 -1.86 -3.44
CA LEU A 56 -7.07 -2.51 -2.67
C LEU A 56 -6.50 -1.62 -1.57
N TYR A 57 -6.34 -0.31 -1.81
CA TYR A 57 -5.78 0.60 -0.80
C TYR A 57 -6.67 0.71 0.45
N PRO A 58 -7.98 1.07 0.36
CA PRO A 58 -8.85 1.10 1.52
C PRO A 58 -9.00 -0.25 2.23
N VAL A 59 -9.11 -1.34 1.46
CA VAL A 59 -9.26 -2.69 2.02
C VAL A 59 -7.98 -3.05 2.78
N THR A 60 -6.81 -2.91 2.17
CA THR A 60 -5.52 -3.11 2.85
C THR A 60 -5.39 -2.24 4.10
N GLY A 61 -5.74 -0.95 4.00
CA GLY A 61 -5.74 -0.03 5.14
C GLY A 61 -6.59 -0.53 6.30
N LEU A 62 -7.79 -1.05 6.01
CA LEU A 62 -8.66 -1.65 7.01
C LEU A 62 -8.05 -2.91 7.63
N GLY A 63 -7.44 -3.79 6.83
CA GLY A 63 -6.80 -5.00 7.32
C GLY A 63 -5.63 -4.72 8.25
N LEU A 64 -4.79 -3.74 7.89
CA LEU A 64 -3.69 -3.28 8.73
C LEU A 64 -4.20 -2.60 10.01
N TRP A 65 -5.23 -1.76 9.89
CA TRP A 65 -5.85 -1.09 11.04
C TRP A 65 -6.42 -2.11 12.04
N LEU A 66 -7.12 -3.13 11.55
CA LEU A 66 -7.74 -4.16 12.39
C LEU A 66 -6.78 -5.30 12.78
N PHE A 67 -5.52 -5.26 12.36
CA PHE A 67 -4.52 -6.31 12.62
C PHE A 67 -4.90 -7.69 12.07
N THR A 68 -5.58 -7.73 10.93
CA THR A 68 -5.96 -9.00 10.30
C THR A 68 -4.82 -9.52 9.41
N ALA A 69 -4.69 -10.84 9.31
CA ALA A 69 -3.63 -11.47 8.52
C ALA A 69 -3.72 -11.12 7.02
N TRP A 70 -4.93 -10.92 6.50
CA TRP A 70 -5.14 -10.58 5.09
C TRP A 70 -4.64 -9.17 4.74
N GLY A 71 -4.53 -8.24 5.70
CA GLY A 71 -4.01 -6.90 5.46
C GLY A 71 -2.58 -6.93 4.90
N LEU A 72 -1.72 -7.81 5.41
CA LEU A 72 -0.35 -7.96 4.90
C LEU A 72 -0.32 -8.57 3.49
N VAL A 73 -1.20 -9.53 3.21
CA VAL A 73 -1.30 -10.16 1.89
C VAL A 73 -1.69 -9.13 0.83
N LEU A 74 -2.70 -8.30 1.12
CA LEU A 74 -3.13 -7.26 0.20
C LEU A 74 -2.12 -6.12 0.09
N TRP A 75 -1.35 -5.82 1.14
CA TRP A 75 -0.24 -4.89 1.05
C TRP A 75 0.79 -5.34 0.00
N ILE A 76 1.19 -6.61 0.03
CA ILE A 76 2.11 -7.15 -0.99
C ILE A 76 1.50 -7.04 -2.40
N ALA A 77 0.19 -7.29 -2.55
CA ALA A 77 -0.51 -7.12 -3.82
C ALA A 77 -0.49 -5.66 -4.33
N VAL A 78 -0.73 -4.69 -3.44
CA VAL A 78 -0.64 -3.26 -3.76
C VAL A 78 0.76 -2.90 -4.27
N VAL A 79 1.81 -3.32 -3.56
CA VAL A 79 3.19 -3.06 -3.96
C VAL A 79 3.52 -3.70 -5.31
N GLY A 80 3.05 -4.93 -5.54
CA GLY A 80 3.23 -5.62 -6.81
C GLY A 80 2.61 -4.85 -7.99
N ILE A 81 1.41 -4.29 -7.79
CA ILE A 81 0.74 -3.47 -8.79
C ILE A 81 1.48 -2.14 -8.98
N ASP A 82 1.90 -1.45 -7.92
CA ASP A 82 2.65 -0.19 -8.04
C ASP A 82 3.98 -0.38 -8.79
N VAL A 83 4.69 -1.49 -8.53
CA VAL A 83 5.90 -1.88 -9.26
C VAL A 83 5.60 -2.15 -10.74
N ALA A 84 4.51 -2.88 -11.04
CA ALA A 84 4.11 -3.14 -12.42
C ALA A 84 3.79 -1.83 -13.17
N ILE A 85 3.10 -0.90 -12.50
CA ILE A 85 2.80 0.43 -13.03
C ILE A 85 4.08 1.23 -13.28
N TYR A 86 5.04 1.18 -12.34
CA TYR A 86 6.32 1.90 -12.46
C TYR A 86 7.12 1.43 -13.67
N GLY A 87 7.14 0.12 -13.93
CA GLY A 87 7.80 -0.45 -15.10
C GLY A 87 7.07 -0.16 -16.42
N ALA A 88 5.74 -0.05 -16.39
CA ALA A 88 4.94 0.15 -17.60
C ALA A 88 5.00 1.59 -18.14
N VAL A 89 5.14 2.60 -17.27
CA VAL A 89 5.17 4.02 -17.68
C VAL A 89 6.20 4.81 -16.85
N PRO A 90 7.40 5.02 -17.39
CA PRO A 90 8.38 5.91 -16.78
C PRO A 90 7.81 7.32 -16.65
N GLY A 91 7.87 7.91 -15.45
CA GLY A 91 7.48 9.30 -15.21
C GLY A 91 6.07 9.52 -14.62
N PHE A 92 5.31 8.47 -14.31
CA PHE A 92 4.12 8.62 -13.48
C PHE A 92 4.52 9.10 -12.08
N PHE A 93 3.99 10.26 -11.68
CA PHE A 93 4.44 11.01 -10.52
C PHE A 93 4.34 10.19 -9.23
N GLY A 94 5.41 10.22 -8.40
CA GLY A 94 5.41 9.67 -7.05
C GLY A 94 5.64 8.15 -6.92
N ASN A 95 5.69 7.40 -8.02
CA ASN A 95 5.64 5.94 -7.96
C ASN A 95 6.91 5.29 -7.38
N SER A 96 8.12 5.77 -7.75
CA SER A 96 9.37 5.24 -7.19
C SER A 96 9.53 5.52 -5.68
N VAL A 97 9.08 6.70 -5.22
CA VAL A 97 9.13 7.07 -3.80
C VAL A 97 8.14 6.24 -2.99
N MET A 98 6.91 6.06 -3.48
CA MET A 98 5.90 5.22 -2.79
C MET A 98 6.34 3.76 -2.69
N ILE A 99 6.88 3.19 -3.79
CA ILE A 99 7.46 1.85 -3.78
C ILE A 99 8.58 1.74 -2.73
N GLY A 100 9.47 2.74 -2.67
CA GLY A 100 10.53 2.80 -1.67
C GLY A 100 10.01 2.84 -0.23
N LEU A 101 8.98 3.66 0.04
CA LEU A 101 8.34 3.72 1.36
C LEU A 101 7.69 2.39 1.74
N HIS A 102 6.99 1.73 0.81
CA HIS A 102 6.43 0.41 1.05
C HIS A 102 7.51 -0.64 1.33
N ALA A 103 8.60 -0.64 0.56
CA ALA A 103 9.70 -1.57 0.76
C ALA A 103 10.35 -1.39 2.15
N VAL A 104 10.63 -0.15 2.56
CA VAL A 104 11.18 0.16 3.89
C VAL A 104 10.21 -0.27 5.00
N ALA A 105 8.93 0.06 4.86
CA ALA A 105 7.93 -0.28 5.88
C ALA A 105 7.75 -1.81 6.02
N LEU A 106 7.68 -2.56 4.90
CA LEU A 106 7.64 -4.01 4.91
C LEU A 106 8.90 -4.62 5.52
N LEU A 107 10.08 -4.08 5.21
CA LEU A 107 11.34 -4.51 5.82
C LEU A 107 11.34 -4.31 7.33
N VAL A 108 10.90 -3.15 7.83
CA VAL A 108 10.78 -2.89 9.27
C VAL A 108 9.82 -3.87 9.93
N VAL A 109 8.66 -4.14 9.32
CA VAL A 109 7.70 -5.13 9.82
C VAL A 109 8.33 -6.53 9.90
N LEU A 110 9.03 -6.95 8.85
CA LEU A 110 9.72 -8.24 8.79
C LEU A 110 10.78 -8.36 9.88
N LEU A 111 11.63 -7.34 10.06
CA LEU A 111 12.68 -7.33 11.09
C LEU A 111 12.08 -7.40 12.51
N LEU A 112 11.01 -6.64 12.77
CA LEU A 112 10.33 -6.68 14.07
C LEU A 112 9.68 -8.04 14.30
N TRP A 113 9.08 -8.66 13.28
CA TRP A 113 8.53 -10.00 13.37
C TRP A 113 9.62 -11.04 13.67
N LEU A 114 10.75 -11.03 12.95
CA LEU A 114 11.89 -11.90 13.20
C LEU A 114 12.42 -11.74 14.63
N ALA A 115 12.53 -10.50 15.12
CA ALA A 115 12.93 -10.22 16.49
C ALA A 115 11.98 -10.87 17.52
N THR A 116 10.67 -10.89 17.25
CA THR A 116 9.73 -11.60 18.14
C THR A 116 9.95 -13.11 18.14
N VAL A 117 10.19 -13.72 16.98
CA VAL A 117 10.44 -15.16 16.86
C VAL A 117 11.72 -15.56 17.58
N VAL A 118 12.81 -14.81 17.36
CA VAL A 118 14.11 -15.06 18.03
C VAL A 118 13.99 -14.91 19.54
N THR A 119 13.31 -13.85 20.01
CA THR A 119 13.14 -13.62 21.45
C THR A 119 12.28 -14.72 22.09
N SER A 120 11.24 -15.21 21.41
CA SER A 120 10.42 -16.31 21.93
C SER A 120 11.17 -17.63 22.04
N ARG A 121 12.15 -17.89 21.16
CA ARG A 121 12.97 -19.11 21.21
C ARG A 121 14.02 -19.09 22.32
N LYS A 122 14.47 -17.92 22.76
CA LYS A 122 15.48 -17.78 23.84
C LYS A 122 14.88 -17.93 25.25
N LEU A 123 13.55 -17.88 25.36
CA LEU A 123 12.81 -17.93 26.63
C LEU A 123 12.11 -19.28 26.86
N ALA A 124 12.24 -20.21 25.92
CA ALA A 124 11.76 -21.59 25.99
C ALA A 124 12.94 -22.52 26.26
#